data_AF-A0A3G8ZP09-F1
#
_entry.id   AF-A0A3G8ZP09-F1
#
_cell.length_a   1.000
_cell.length_b   1.000
_cell.length_c   1.000
_cell.angle_alpha   90.00
_cell.angle_beta   90.00
_cell.angle_gamma   90.00
#
_symmetry.space_group_name_H-M   'P 1'
#
loop_
_entity.id
_entity.type
_entity.pdbx_description
1 polymer ?
#
loop_
_entity_poly.entity_id
_entity_poly.type
_entity_poly.pdbx_seq_one_letter_code
_entity_poly.pdbx_strand_id
1 'polypeptide(L)'
;MKTNKQNADFLHIGKKLTKWYDSNARQLPWRENQLPYNIWISEIVLQQTQVKQGLGHYLRFIERFPTVVELHNASEDDVLLYWKGLGYYSRAINLHKAAHQVVEDFGGEFPNHYNDILKLKGIGKYTAAAIASICFEEKVPAVDGNFYRVLSRIFADDFDISGSKAFEYFSDLALLIMPDDKAGEFNQAIMDIGSEICKPKNPLCVECPVNDDCIAFQTGRVSEFPVKTKKVKVSDLSLKYFFVKFKNQFLIKQRGNDFIWKKLYEFPISIPENWTNYIVNSKIISHKLTHKNMTIEINTVEVESKSEFETFALKNDYTIADDSQAEEKSFPKPLENFYKKRNISETGKFPF
;
A
#
# COMPACT_ATOMS: atom_id res chain seq x y z
N MET A 1 14.10 5.01 46.97
CA MET A 1 13.09 3.94 46.92
C MET A 1 12.97 3.47 45.48
N LYS A 2 13.39 2.23 45.19
CA LYS A 2 13.10 1.58 43.91
C LYS A 2 11.59 1.36 43.85
N THR A 3 10.88 2.05 42.97
CA THR A 3 9.44 1.85 42.78
C THR A 3 9.25 0.53 42.04
N ASN A 4 8.62 -0.42 42.74
CA ASN A 4 8.20 -1.70 42.20
C ASN A 4 7.23 -1.50 41.02
N LYS A 5 7.43 -2.33 39.99
CA LYS A 5 6.56 -2.60 38.83
C LYS A 5 5.09 -2.18 39.01
N GLN A 6 4.69 -1.08 38.37
CA GLN A 6 3.30 -0.63 38.17
C GLN A 6 2.65 -1.20 36.89
N ASN A 7 3.17 -2.29 36.32
CA ASN A 7 2.66 -2.84 35.04
C ASN A 7 1.34 -3.64 35.19
N ALA A 8 0.85 -3.88 36.41
CA ALA A 8 -0.32 -4.73 36.63
C ALA A 8 -1.66 -4.02 36.33
N ASP A 9 -1.73 -2.69 36.41
CA ASP A 9 -3.01 -1.97 36.52
C ASP A 9 -3.81 -1.88 35.21
N PHE A 10 -3.18 -2.06 34.05
CA PHE A 10 -3.86 -1.99 32.75
C PHE A 10 -3.80 -3.28 31.93
N LEU A 11 -3.03 -4.29 32.38
CA LEU A 11 -2.83 -5.54 31.63
C LEU A 11 -4.13 -6.30 31.39
N HIS A 12 -5.15 -6.11 32.24
CA HIS A 12 -6.47 -6.73 32.06
C HIS A 12 -7.16 -6.26 30.77
N ILE A 13 -6.90 -5.04 30.31
CA ILE A 13 -7.43 -4.51 29.05
C ILE A 13 -6.91 -5.35 27.89
N GLY A 14 -5.59 -5.56 27.81
CA GLY A 14 -5.00 -6.42 26.77
C GLY A 14 -5.53 -7.84 26.81
N LYS A 15 -5.70 -8.42 28.00
CA LYS A 15 -6.28 -9.76 28.15
C LYS A 15 -7.72 -9.84 27.66
N LYS A 16 -8.53 -8.80 27.86
CA LYS A 16 -9.89 -8.72 27.28
C LYS A 16 -9.85 -8.65 25.75
N LEU A 17 -8.90 -7.88 25.19
CA LEU A 17 -8.73 -7.75 23.74
C LEU A 17 -8.30 -9.08 23.09
N THR A 18 -7.30 -9.77 23.66
CA THR A 18 -6.85 -11.08 23.13
C THR A 18 -7.93 -12.14 23.30
N LYS A 19 -8.63 -12.18 24.45
CA LYS A 19 -9.75 -13.11 24.66
C LYS A 19 -10.89 -12.88 23.66
N TRP A 20 -11.17 -11.62 23.32
CA TRP A 20 -12.14 -11.32 22.27
C TRP A 20 -11.65 -11.82 20.91
N TYR A 21 -10.37 -11.63 20.60
CA TYR A 21 -9.77 -12.08 19.36
C TYR A 21 -9.83 -13.61 19.20
N ASP A 22 -9.58 -14.39 20.26
CA ASP A 22 -9.66 -15.85 20.25
C ASP A 22 -10.98 -16.38 19.65
N SER A 23 -12.10 -15.69 19.90
CA SER A 23 -13.43 -16.09 19.42
C SER A 23 -13.93 -15.32 18.19
N ASN A 24 -13.29 -14.20 17.83
CA ASN A 24 -13.81 -13.26 16.82
C ASN A 24 -12.80 -12.91 15.72
N ALA A 25 -11.60 -13.51 15.74
CA ALA A 25 -10.58 -13.28 14.74
C ALA A 25 -11.14 -13.52 13.34
N ARG A 26 -10.93 -12.55 12.44
CA ARG A 26 -11.32 -12.72 11.04
C ARG A 26 -10.51 -13.84 10.40
N GLN A 27 -11.19 -14.75 9.71
CA GLN A 27 -10.56 -15.78 8.88
C GLN A 27 -10.00 -15.13 7.62
N LEU A 28 -8.68 -15.08 7.52
CA LEU A 28 -7.95 -14.47 6.42
C LEU A 28 -6.82 -15.43 6.02
N PRO A 29 -6.54 -15.64 4.72
CA PRO A 29 -5.59 -16.68 4.31
C PRO A 29 -4.18 -16.52 4.89
N TRP A 30 -3.71 -15.28 5.07
CA TRP A 30 -2.41 -15.01 5.69
C TRP A 30 -2.38 -15.26 7.21
N ARG A 31 -3.53 -15.37 7.88
CA ARG A 31 -3.57 -15.71 9.32
C ARG A 31 -3.53 -17.21 9.57
N GLU A 32 -3.98 -18.00 8.61
CA GLU A 32 -3.88 -19.47 8.63
C GLU A 32 -2.43 -19.92 8.41
N ASN A 33 -1.65 -19.13 7.66
CA ASN A 33 -0.24 -19.36 7.40
C ASN A 33 0.61 -18.23 7.97
N GLN A 34 1.04 -18.39 9.23
CA GLN A 34 1.87 -17.41 9.95
C GLN A 34 3.35 -17.42 9.55
N LEU A 35 3.69 -17.99 8.38
CA LEU A 35 5.05 -17.86 7.86
C LEU A 35 5.39 -16.38 7.61
N PRO A 36 6.60 -15.91 8.00
CA PRO A 36 7.00 -14.52 7.87
C PRO A 36 6.82 -13.94 6.46
N TYR A 37 7.12 -14.76 5.44
CA TYR A 37 6.91 -14.39 4.04
C TYR A 37 5.43 -14.05 3.75
N ASN A 38 4.51 -14.93 4.13
CA ASN A 38 3.07 -14.74 3.90
C ASN A 38 2.52 -13.52 4.62
N ILE A 39 2.91 -13.32 5.89
CA ILE A 39 2.53 -12.14 6.68
C ILE A 39 3.10 -10.87 6.02
N TRP A 40 4.39 -10.86 5.68
CA TRP A 40 5.04 -9.73 5.03
C TRP A 40 4.36 -9.32 3.72
N ILE A 41 4.09 -10.28 2.81
CA ILE A 41 3.39 -9.98 1.55
C ILE A 41 2.00 -9.40 1.85
N SER A 42 1.26 -9.98 2.81
CA SER A 42 -0.08 -9.50 3.14
C SER A 42 -0.08 -8.07 3.70
N GLU A 43 0.85 -7.75 4.59
CA GLU A 43 1.01 -6.41 5.17
C GLU A 43 1.33 -5.37 4.09
N ILE A 44 2.25 -5.68 3.15
CA ILE A 44 2.59 -4.76 2.07
C ILE A 44 1.43 -4.59 1.08
N VAL A 45 0.70 -5.66 0.75
CA VAL A 45 -0.49 -5.59 -0.12
C VAL A 45 -1.60 -4.72 0.50
N LEU A 46 -1.82 -4.85 1.81
CA LEU A 46 -2.91 -4.18 2.53
C LEU A 46 -2.61 -2.73 2.94
N GLN A 47 -1.36 -2.26 2.80
CA GLN A 47 -1.03 -0.85 2.98
C GLN A 47 -1.93 0.05 2.10
N GLN A 48 -2.77 0.87 2.75
CA GLN A 48 -3.74 1.75 2.07
C GLN A 48 -4.66 1.03 1.06
N THR A 49 -4.90 -0.27 1.25
CA THR A 49 -5.72 -1.09 0.37
C THR A 49 -6.73 -1.86 1.21
N GLN A 50 -8.00 -1.84 0.83
CA GLN A 50 -9.04 -2.59 1.56
C GLN A 50 -8.84 -4.10 1.39
N VAL A 51 -9.16 -4.88 2.43
CA VAL A 51 -9.06 -6.36 2.42
C VAL A 51 -9.76 -6.96 1.20
N LYS A 52 -10.96 -6.51 0.87
CA LYS A 52 -11.74 -6.99 -0.30
C LYS A 52 -10.99 -6.85 -1.63
N GLN A 53 -10.23 -5.77 -1.80
CA GLN A 53 -9.41 -5.55 -3.00
C GLN A 53 -8.08 -6.30 -2.92
N GLY A 54 -7.44 -6.30 -1.74
CA GLY A 54 -6.12 -6.89 -1.53
C GLY A 54 -6.13 -8.42 -1.61
N LEU A 55 -7.20 -9.10 -1.17
CA LEU A 55 -7.28 -10.55 -1.09
C LEU A 55 -6.98 -11.25 -2.42
N GLY A 56 -7.65 -10.85 -3.50
CA GLY A 56 -7.44 -11.47 -4.81
C GLY A 56 -6.03 -11.24 -5.36
N HIS A 57 -5.42 -10.10 -5.03
CA HIS A 57 -4.02 -9.84 -5.41
C HIS A 57 -3.06 -10.67 -4.58
N TYR A 58 -3.25 -10.73 -3.27
CA TYR A 58 -2.45 -11.55 -2.37
C TYR A 58 -2.39 -13.00 -2.86
N LEU A 59 -3.56 -13.61 -3.13
CA LEU A 59 -3.66 -15.01 -3.58
C LEU A 59 -2.88 -15.26 -4.88
N ARG A 60 -3.09 -14.43 -5.92
CA ARG A 60 -2.33 -14.57 -7.18
C ARG A 60 -0.83 -14.33 -7.00
N PHE A 61 -0.46 -13.41 -6.12
CA PHE A 61 0.94 -13.06 -5.89
C PHE A 61 1.70 -14.21 -5.22
N ILE A 62 1.14 -14.80 -4.16
CA ILE A 62 1.76 -15.94 -3.47
C ILE A 62 1.69 -17.23 -4.28
N GLU A 63 0.70 -17.37 -5.18
CA GLU A 63 0.66 -18.50 -6.12
C GLU A 63 1.82 -18.43 -7.12
N ARG A 64 2.12 -17.22 -7.63
CA ARG A 64 3.24 -17.00 -8.56
C ARG A 64 4.61 -17.02 -7.89
N PHE A 65 4.69 -16.44 -6.70
CA PHE A 65 5.90 -16.30 -5.90
C PHE A 65 5.66 -16.94 -4.52
N PRO A 66 5.77 -18.27 -4.40
CA PRO A 66 5.41 -18.98 -3.17
C PRO A 66 6.40 -18.78 -2.02
N THR A 67 7.68 -18.50 -2.30
CA THR A 67 8.68 -18.18 -1.29
C THR A 67 9.49 -16.94 -1.66
N VAL A 68 10.29 -16.46 -0.70
CA VAL A 68 11.18 -15.32 -0.91
C VAL A 68 12.22 -15.59 -2.00
N VAL A 69 12.62 -16.85 -2.21
CA VAL A 69 13.59 -17.24 -3.25
C VAL A 69 12.99 -17.12 -4.64
N GLU A 70 11.74 -17.55 -4.87
CA GLU A 70 11.08 -17.34 -6.15
C GLU A 70 10.83 -15.85 -6.42
N LEU A 71 10.49 -15.08 -5.39
CA LEU A 71 10.35 -13.63 -5.51
C LEU A 71 11.67 -12.94 -5.87
N HIS A 72 12.78 -13.35 -5.24
CA HIS A 72 14.13 -12.85 -5.57
C HIS A 72 14.54 -13.17 -7.01
N ASN A 73 14.27 -14.39 -7.47
CA ASN A 73 14.64 -14.84 -8.82
C ASN A 73 13.74 -14.26 -9.93
N ALA A 74 12.64 -13.60 -9.58
CA ALA A 74 11.73 -12.98 -10.52
C ALA A 74 12.35 -11.72 -11.15
N SER A 75 11.92 -11.40 -12.37
CA SER A 75 12.23 -10.08 -12.94
C SER A 75 11.35 -9.01 -12.28
N GLU A 76 11.85 -7.78 -12.21
CA GLU A 76 11.06 -6.67 -11.67
C GLU A 76 9.76 -6.44 -12.48
N ASP A 77 9.81 -6.63 -13.80
CA ASP A 77 8.64 -6.56 -14.68
C ASP A 77 7.56 -7.60 -14.31
N ASP A 78 7.96 -8.84 -13.98
CA ASP A 78 7.04 -9.89 -13.57
C ASP A 78 6.38 -9.55 -12.22
N VAL A 79 7.17 -9.06 -11.25
CA VAL A 79 6.64 -8.59 -9.96
C VAL A 79 5.64 -7.44 -10.16
N LEU A 80 5.96 -6.47 -11.02
CA LEU A 80 5.07 -5.34 -11.34
C LEU A 80 3.81 -5.79 -12.09
N LEU A 81 3.89 -6.86 -12.89
CA LEU A 81 2.75 -7.44 -13.59
C LEU A 81 1.75 -8.05 -12.61
N TYR A 82 2.21 -8.84 -11.63
CA TYR A 82 1.33 -9.41 -10.60
C TYR A 82 0.83 -8.37 -9.59
N TRP A 83 1.50 -7.22 -9.49
CA TRP A 83 1.03 -6.05 -8.72
C TRP A 83 0.02 -5.17 -9.47
N LYS A 84 -0.11 -5.35 -10.80
CA LYS A 84 -0.91 -4.49 -11.68
C LYS A 84 -2.35 -4.34 -11.19
N GLY A 85 -2.75 -3.10 -10.89
CA GLY A 85 -4.09 -2.77 -10.41
C GLY A 85 -4.22 -2.46 -8.91
N LEU A 86 -3.21 -2.78 -8.09
CA LEU A 86 -3.19 -2.39 -6.66
C LEU A 86 -2.84 -0.92 -6.43
N GLY A 87 -2.17 -0.28 -7.40
CA GLY A 87 -1.60 1.05 -7.21
C GLY A 87 -0.40 1.06 -6.24
N TYR A 88 0.16 2.24 -6.02
CA TYR A 88 1.36 2.43 -5.18
C TYR A 88 2.50 1.44 -5.52
N TYR A 89 2.88 1.34 -6.79
CA TYR A 89 3.86 0.37 -7.32
C TYR A 89 5.26 0.44 -6.67
N SER A 90 5.60 1.54 -6.02
CA SER A 90 6.81 1.61 -5.17
C SER A 90 6.81 0.55 -4.08
N ARG A 91 5.64 0.07 -3.62
CA ARG A 91 5.52 -1.05 -2.69
C ARG A 91 6.08 -2.33 -3.31
N ALA A 92 5.66 -2.69 -4.52
CA ALA A 92 6.15 -3.85 -5.26
C ALA A 92 7.66 -3.77 -5.52
N ILE A 93 8.16 -2.61 -5.94
CA ILE A 93 9.59 -2.39 -6.20
C ILE A 93 10.41 -2.56 -4.92
N ASN A 94 9.96 -1.97 -3.81
CA ASN A 94 10.64 -2.10 -2.53
C ASN A 94 10.54 -3.52 -1.97
N LEU A 95 9.39 -4.18 -2.15
CA LEU A 95 9.17 -5.56 -1.77
C LEU A 95 10.12 -6.50 -2.51
N HIS A 96 10.30 -6.32 -3.82
CA HIS A 96 11.29 -7.07 -4.59
C HIS A 96 12.71 -6.81 -4.09
N LYS A 97 13.09 -5.55 -3.85
CA LYS A 97 14.41 -5.22 -3.26
C LYS A 97 14.63 -5.85 -1.89
N ALA A 98 13.60 -5.89 -1.04
CA ALA A 98 13.69 -6.54 0.25
C ALA A 98 13.80 -8.06 0.11
N ALA A 99 13.20 -8.69 -0.90
CA ALA A 99 13.43 -10.11 -1.19
C ALA A 99 14.90 -10.38 -1.53
N HIS A 100 15.53 -9.49 -2.31
CA HIS A 100 16.98 -9.54 -2.57
C HIS A 100 17.78 -9.42 -1.28
N GLN A 101 17.46 -8.46 -0.40
CA GLN A 101 18.13 -8.36 0.90
C GLN A 101 17.96 -9.62 1.75
N VAL A 102 16.77 -10.24 1.80
CA VAL A 102 16.56 -11.48 2.56
C VAL A 102 17.41 -12.64 2.02
N VAL A 103 17.53 -12.78 0.70
CA VAL A 103 18.35 -13.84 0.10
C VAL A 103 19.85 -13.57 0.25
N GLU A 104 20.29 -12.35 -0.05
CA GLU A 104 21.71 -11.98 -0.09
C GLU A 104 22.31 -11.72 1.30
N ASP A 105 21.60 -10.99 2.16
CA ASP A 105 22.10 -10.57 3.48
C ASP A 105 21.75 -11.58 4.59
N PHE A 106 20.67 -12.35 4.44
CA PHE A 106 20.14 -13.28 5.45
C PHE A 106 20.08 -14.75 4.98
N GLY A 107 20.70 -15.08 3.85
CA GLY A 107 20.83 -16.47 3.38
C GLY A 107 19.50 -17.13 2.96
N GLY A 108 18.48 -16.34 2.64
CA GLY A 108 17.16 -16.83 2.26
C GLY A 108 16.22 -17.06 3.45
N GLU A 109 16.68 -16.84 4.68
CA GLU A 109 15.84 -16.89 5.87
C GLU A 109 15.34 -15.48 6.23
N PHE A 110 14.04 -15.34 6.46
CA PHE A 110 13.47 -14.04 6.82
C PHE A 110 13.95 -13.64 8.23
N PRO A 111 14.46 -12.40 8.43
CA PRO A 111 14.95 -11.97 9.75
C PRO A 111 13.86 -12.05 10.82
N ASN A 112 14.22 -12.50 12.01
CA ASN A 112 13.27 -12.79 13.09
C ASN A 112 13.24 -11.76 14.22
N HIS A 113 14.04 -10.70 14.11
CA HIS A 113 14.08 -9.60 15.07
C HIS A 113 13.62 -8.28 14.45
N TYR A 114 12.83 -7.51 15.19
CA TYR A 114 12.27 -6.23 14.77
C TYR A 114 13.30 -5.31 14.11
N ASN A 115 14.47 -5.17 14.74
CA ASN A 115 15.52 -4.28 14.27
C ASN A 115 16.14 -4.74 12.94
N ASP A 116 16.15 -6.03 12.65
CA ASP A 116 16.65 -6.57 11.38
C ASP A 116 15.58 -6.49 10.29
N ILE A 117 14.33 -6.82 10.64
CA ILE A 117 13.17 -6.66 9.75
C ILE A 117 13.03 -5.19 9.31
N LEU A 118 13.26 -4.23 10.22
CA LEU A 118 13.18 -2.79 9.94
C LEU A 118 14.23 -2.30 8.92
N LYS A 119 15.34 -3.03 8.73
CA LYS A 119 16.36 -2.68 7.74
C LYS A 119 15.93 -3.02 6.30
N LEU A 120 14.94 -3.90 6.13
CA LEU A 120 14.45 -4.31 4.83
C LEU A 120 13.75 -3.17 4.09
N LYS A 121 13.99 -3.06 2.79
CA LYS A 121 13.48 -1.97 1.97
C LYS A 121 11.96 -1.97 1.92
N GLY A 122 11.36 -0.82 2.21
CA GLY A 122 9.91 -0.65 2.18
C GLY A 122 9.19 -1.19 3.42
N ILE A 123 9.92 -1.73 4.39
CA ILE A 123 9.38 -2.08 5.70
C ILE A 123 9.59 -0.88 6.64
N GLY A 124 8.49 -0.34 7.16
CA GLY A 124 8.50 0.71 8.17
C GLY A 124 8.29 0.16 9.57
N LYS A 125 8.34 1.05 10.59
CA LYS A 125 8.19 0.69 12.01
C LYS A 125 6.95 -0.19 12.29
N TYR A 126 5.80 0.16 11.70
CA TYR A 126 4.57 -0.62 11.82
C TYR A 126 4.72 -2.04 11.26
N THR A 127 5.14 -2.19 10.00
CA THR A 127 5.22 -3.50 9.34
C THR A 127 6.27 -4.39 9.98
N ALA A 128 7.41 -3.82 10.41
CA ALA A 128 8.41 -4.57 11.16
C ALA A 128 7.85 -5.10 12.48
N ALA A 129 7.12 -4.27 13.23
CA ALA A 129 6.49 -4.68 14.48
C ALA A 129 5.40 -5.73 14.25
N ALA A 130 4.59 -5.58 13.19
CA ALA A 130 3.56 -6.56 12.83
C ALA A 130 4.19 -7.93 12.54
N ILE A 131 5.23 -8.00 11.70
CA ILE A 131 5.89 -9.28 11.38
C ILE A 131 6.58 -9.86 12.63
N ALA A 132 7.36 -9.05 13.36
CA ALA A 132 8.11 -9.48 14.53
C ALA A 132 7.19 -10.07 15.62
N SER A 133 6.07 -9.40 15.90
CA SER A 133 5.12 -9.86 16.92
C SER A 133 4.28 -11.04 16.45
N ILE A 134 3.77 -11.04 15.20
CA ILE A 134 2.87 -12.09 14.71
C ILE A 134 3.62 -13.40 14.44
N CYS A 135 4.83 -13.33 13.91
CA CYS A 135 5.55 -14.52 13.45
C CYS A 135 6.55 -15.05 14.49
N PHE A 136 7.04 -14.18 15.38
CA PHE A 136 8.13 -14.49 16.29
C PHE A 136 7.83 -14.12 17.76
N GLU A 137 6.59 -13.68 18.05
CA GLU A 137 6.13 -13.27 19.38
C GLU A 137 7.02 -12.22 20.07
N GLU A 138 7.75 -11.42 19.28
CA GLU A 138 8.52 -10.32 19.83
C GLU A 138 7.57 -9.25 20.38
N LYS A 139 7.79 -8.83 21.63
CA LYS A 139 6.92 -7.88 22.34
C LYS A 139 7.09 -6.44 21.82
N VAL A 140 6.59 -6.19 20.61
CA VAL A 140 6.70 -4.90 19.92
C VAL A 140 5.31 -4.44 19.40
N PRO A 141 4.84 -3.24 19.77
CA PRO A 141 3.55 -2.71 19.29
C PRO A 141 3.53 -2.36 17.79
N ALA A 142 2.57 -2.91 17.07
CA ALA A 142 2.32 -2.60 15.66
C ALA A 142 1.41 -1.37 15.51
N VAL A 143 1.93 -0.18 15.83
CA VAL A 143 1.14 1.06 15.87
C VAL A 143 0.82 1.59 14.47
N ASP A 144 -0.48 1.62 14.13
CA ASP A 144 -1.05 2.20 12.92
C ASP A 144 -2.19 3.20 13.22
N GLY A 145 -2.94 3.61 12.19
CA GLY A 145 -4.10 4.50 12.35
C GLY A 145 -5.25 3.92 13.19
N ASN A 146 -5.43 2.60 13.19
CA ASN A 146 -6.39 1.93 14.07
C ASN A 146 -5.91 1.96 15.52
N PHE A 147 -4.65 1.65 15.72
CA PHE A 147 -3.98 1.65 17.02
C PHE A 147 -4.07 3.01 17.71
N TYR A 148 -3.68 4.09 17.01
CA TYR A 148 -3.79 5.46 17.53
C TYR A 148 -5.21 5.76 18.01
N ARG A 149 -6.22 5.46 17.19
CA ARG A 149 -7.62 5.74 17.52
C ARG A 149 -8.12 4.92 18.71
N VAL A 150 -7.81 3.63 18.75
CA VAL A 150 -8.25 2.73 19.84
C VAL A 150 -7.64 3.18 21.16
N LEU A 151 -6.32 3.39 21.20
CA LEU A 151 -5.64 3.80 22.43
C LEU A 151 -6.04 5.20 22.88
N SER A 152 -6.12 6.18 21.98
CA SER A 152 -6.59 7.53 22.36
C SER A 152 -7.98 7.49 22.99
N ARG A 153 -8.86 6.60 22.54
CA ARG A 153 -10.22 6.46 23.11
C ARG A 153 -10.21 5.71 24.45
N ILE A 154 -9.46 4.61 24.56
CA ILE A 154 -9.36 3.86 25.81
C ILE A 154 -8.88 4.77 26.94
N PHE A 155 -7.84 5.58 26.67
CA PHE A 155 -7.23 6.44 27.69
C PHE A 155 -7.76 7.88 27.71
N ALA A 156 -8.68 8.25 26.82
CA ALA A 156 -9.12 9.64 26.59
C ALA A 156 -7.92 10.60 26.41
N ASP A 157 -6.94 10.16 25.62
CA ASP A 157 -5.65 10.81 25.43
C ASP A 157 -5.65 11.72 24.20
N ASP A 158 -5.40 13.01 24.42
CA ASP A 158 -5.46 14.08 23.42
C ASP A 158 -4.11 14.32 22.70
N PHE A 159 -3.12 13.43 22.89
CA PHE A 159 -1.86 13.50 22.16
C PHE A 159 -2.09 13.52 20.64
N ASP A 160 -1.53 14.53 19.98
CA ASP A 160 -1.70 14.73 18.54
C ASP A 160 -0.96 13.67 17.70
N ILE A 161 -1.74 12.82 17.03
CA ILE A 161 -1.22 11.70 16.24
C ILE A 161 -0.54 12.14 14.93
N SER A 162 -0.54 13.44 14.62
CA SER A 162 0.18 14.02 13.49
C SER A 162 1.63 14.46 13.81
N GLY A 163 2.04 14.33 15.07
CA GLY A 163 3.40 14.56 15.53
C GLY A 163 4.37 13.43 15.16
N SER A 164 5.65 13.75 14.95
CA SER A 164 6.69 12.74 14.70
C SER A 164 6.93 11.80 15.89
N LYS A 165 6.64 12.28 17.11
CA LYS A 165 6.75 11.52 18.37
C LYS A 165 5.54 10.60 18.64
N ALA A 166 4.47 10.66 17.83
CA ALA A 166 3.26 9.89 18.07
C ALA A 166 3.54 8.39 18.09
N PHE A 167 4.38 7.88 17.19
CA PHE A 167 4.70 6.45 17.16
C PHE A 167 5.31 5.97 18.48
N GLU A 168 6.31 6.68 19.00
CA GLU A 168 6.99 6.32 20.25
C GLU A 168 6.02 6.42 21.44
N TYR A 169 5.30 7.53 21.55
CA TYR A 169 4.31 7.76 22.62
C TYR A 169 3.25 6.64 22.70
N PHE A 170 2.63 6.31 21.56
CA PHE A 170 1.60 5.28 21.53
C PHE A 170 2.16 3.86 21.62
N SER A 171 3.44 3.65 21.29
CA SER A 171 4.11 2.37 21.54
C SER A 171 4.30 2.16 23.05
N ASP A 172 4.72 3.19 23.79
CA ASP A 172 4.85 3.13 25.24
C ASP A 172 3.49 2.87 25.92
N LEU A 173 2.43 3.54 25.45
CA LEU A 173 1.07 3.33 25.93
C LEU A 173 0.55 1.90 25.62
N ALA A 174 0.88 1.36 24.45
CA ALA A 174 0.54 -0.01 24.09
C ALA A 174 1.22 -1.04 24.99
N LEU A 175 2.49 -0.81 25.36
CA LEU A 175 3.25 -1.71 26.23
C LEU A 175 2.66 -1.83 27.64
N LEU A 176 1.91 -0.83 28.12
CA LEU A 176 1.20 -0.90 29.41
C LEU A 176 0.07 -1.92 29.41
N ILE A 177 -0.52 -2.20 28.25
CA ILE A 177 -1.67 -3.13 28.12
C ILE A 177 -1.31 -4.42 27.40
N MET A 178 -0.17 -4.51 26.72
CA MET A 178 0.23 -5.66 25.92
C MET A 178 0.66 -6.86 26.80
N PRO A 179 -0.01 -8.02 26.70
CA PRO A 179 0.43 -9.27 27.34
C PRO A 179 1.84 -9.70 26.89
N ASP A 180 2.61 -10.32 27.79
CA ASP A 180 3.98 -10.77 27.48
C ASP A 180 4.02 -11.98 26.54
N ASP A 181 2.96 -12.78 26.49
CA ASP A 181 2.88 -14.10 25.85
C ASP A 181 1.96 -14.14 24.62
N LYS A 182 1.35 -13.00 24.26
CA LYS A 182 0.35 -12.88 23.19
C LYS A 182 0.52 -11.59 22.40
N ALA A 183 1.77 -11.21 22.09
CA ALA A 183 2.07 -9.93 21.45
C ALA A 183 1.48 -9.87 20.03
N GLY A 184 1.63 -10.96 19.26
CA GLY A 184 1.08 -11.07 17.91
C GLY A 184 -0.45 -11.01 17.89
N GLU A 185 -1.11 -11.78 18.76
CA GLU A 185 -2.56 -11.77 18.92
C GLU A 185 -3.08 -10.40 19.37
N PHE A 186 -2.41 -9.76 20.34
CA PHE A 186 -2.81 -8.44 20.84
C PHE A 186 -2.77 -7.37 19.73
N ASN A 187 -1.70 -7.36 18.92
CA ASN A 187 -1.59 -6.44 17.79
C ASN A 187 -2.73 -6.68 16.78
N GLN A 188 -3.01 -7.94 16.43
CA GLN A 188 -4.10 -8.28 15.52
C GLN A 188 -5.49 -7.97 16.11
N ALA A 189 -5.68 -8.16 17.42
CA ALA A 189 -6.91 -7.81 18.13
C ALA A 189 -7.22 -6.32 18.02
N ILE A 190 -6.21 -5.45 18.24
CA ILE A 190 -6.39 -4.01 18.09
C ILE A 190 -6.69 -3.62 16.64
N MET A 191 -6.03 -4.25 15.66
CA MET A 191 -6.32 -4.00 14.24
C MET A 191 -7.77 -4.35 13.89
N ASP A 192 -8.27 -5.51 14.33
CA ASP A 192 -9.64 -5.98 14.06
C ASP A 192 -10.68 -5.12 14.79
N ILE A 193 -10.45 -4.81 16.08
CA ILE A 193 -11.31 -3.93 16.86
C ILE A 193 -11.36 -2.55 16.25
N GLY A 194 -10.22 -1.99 15.85
CA GLY A 194 -10.17 -0.69 15.18
C GLY A 194 -10.94 -0.69 13.86
N SER A 195 -10.85 -1.78 13.08
CA SER A 195 -11.54 -1.92 11.79
C SER A 195 -13.06 -2.04 11.93
N GLU A 196 -13.54 -2.95 12.78
CA GLU A 196 -14.96 -3.36 12.79
C GLU A 196 -15.80 -2.71 13.90
N ILE A 197 -15.20 -2.47 15.07
CA ILE A 197 -15.90 -2.01 16.27
C ILE A 197 -15.63 -0.53 16.53
N CYS A 198 -14.38 -0.19 16.87
CA CYS A 198 -13.93 1.16 17.19
C CYS A 198 -13.67 1.98 15.91
N LYS A 199 -14.68 2.06 15.06
CA LYS A 199 -14.63 2.75 13.76
C LYS A 199 -14.43 4.26 13.91
N PRO A 200 -13.88 4.96 12.88
CA PRO A 200 -13.73 6.41 12.91
C PRO A 200 -15.05 7.15 13.16
N LYS A 201 -16.13 6.70 12.52
CA LYS A 201 -17.49 7.20 12.70
C LYS A 201 -18.40 6.06 13.15
N ASN A 202 -19.39 6.38 13.98
CA ASN A 202 -20.38 5.45 14.52
C ASN A 202 -19.73 4.16 15.07
N PRO A 203 -18.81 4.26 16.04
CA PRO A 203 -18.22 3.08 16.67
C PRO A 203 -19.26 2.28 17.46
N LEU A 204 -19.12 0.97 17.48
CA LEU A 204 -20.00 0.03 18.18
C LEU A 204 -19.56 -0.11 19.65
N CYS A 205 -19.55 1.00 20.40
CA CYS A 205 -18.96 1.02 21.75
C CYS A 205 -19.63 0.05 22.72
N VAL A 206 -20.93 -0.19 22.60
CA VAL A 206 -21.65 -1.15 23.46
C VAL A 206 -21.16 -2.59 23.24
N GLU A 207 -20.76 -2.93 22.02
CA GLU A 207 -20.25 -4.25 21.64
C GLU A 207 -18.74 -4.40 21.88
N CYS A 208 -18.05 -3.31 22.24
CA CYS A 208 -16.60 -3.32 22.42
C CYS A 208 -16.21 -4.11 23.68
N PRO A 209 -15.25 -5.05 23.61
CA PRO A 209 -14.88 -5.92 24.74
C PRO A 209 -14.23 -5.16 25.92
N VAL A 210 -13.85 -3.91 25.71
CA VAL A 210 -13.20 -3.04 26.70
C VAL A 210 -14.01 -1.75 26.95
N ASN A 211 -15.32 -1.80 26.71
CA ASN A 211 -16.21 -0.63 26.89
C ASN A 211 -16.19 -0.07 28.32
N ASP A 212 -16.20 -0.93 29.33
CA ASP A 212 -16.15 -0.57 30.76
C ASP A 212 -14.82 0.09 31.14
N ASP A 213 -13.73 -0.24 30.43
CA ASP A 213 -12.40 0.31 30.64
C ASP A 213 -12.11 1.54 29.76
N CYS A 214 -12.99 1.86 28.81
CA CYS A 214 -12.77 2.92 27.82
C CYS A 214 -13.20 4.29 28.36
N ILE A 215 -12.23 5.10 28.80
CA ILE A 215 -12.49 6.41 29.43
C ILE A 215 -13.29 7.30 28.49
N ALA A 216 -12.95 7.39 27.20
CA ALA A 216 -13.69 8.24 26.27
C ALA A 216 -15.15 7.81 26.10
N PHE A 217 -15.45 6.51 26.23
CA PHE A 217 -16.84 6.03 26.20
C PHE A 217 -17.58 6.41 27.49
N GLN A 218 -16.96 6.15 28.65
CA GLN A 218 -17.53 6.47 29.96
C GLN A 218 -17.79 7.98 30.14
N THR A 219 -16.97 8.83 29.53
CA THR A 219 -17.13 10.30 29.59
C THR A 219 -17.88 10.89 28.40
N GLY A 220 -18.35 10.09 27.43
CA GLY A 220 -19.06 10.58 26.25
C GLY A 220 -18.21 11.38 25.24
N ARG A 221 -16.88 11.19 25.23
CA ARG A 221 -15.89 11.95 24.44
C ARG A 221 -15.28 11.19 23.26
N VAL A 222 -15.85 10.03 22.88
CA VAL A 222 -15.31 9.16 21.81
C VAL A 222 -15.04 9.88 20.49
N SER A 223 -15.87 10.87 20.14
CA SER A 223 -15.76 11.66 18.91
C SER A 223 -14.60 12.66 18.90
N GLU A 224 -14.02 12.98 20.06
CA GLU A 224 -12.88 13.91 20.19
C GLU A 224 -11.55 13.24 19.83
N PHE A 225 -11.51 11.90 19.79
CA PHE A 225 -10.29 11.12 19.64
C PHE A 225 -10.27 10.29 18.33
N PRO A 226 -9.09 10.17 17.67
CA PRO A 226 -7.80 10.76 18.05
C PRO A 226 -7.69 12.23 17.59
N VAL A 227 -6.86 13.02 18.28
CA VAL A 227 -6.53 14.39 17.88
C VAL A 227 -5.58 14.38 16.69
N LYS A 228 -5.95 15.08 15.61
CA LYS A 228 -5.14 15.19 14.38
C LYS A 228 -5.16 16.62 13.85
N THR A 229 -4.10 17.39 14.10
CA THR A 229 -4.08 18.83 13.75
C THR A 229 -3.55 19.12 12.34
N LYS A 230 -2.57 18.34 11.85
CA LYS A 230 -1.96 18.61 10.53
C LYS A 230 -2.82 18.10 9.37
N LYS A 231 -3.08 18.98 8.41
CA LYS A 231 -3.67 18.64 7.12
C LYS A 231 -2.58 18.39 6.08
N VAL A 232 -2.82 17.39 5.24
CA VAL A 232 -1.95 17.07 4.10
C VAL A 232 -2.11 18.15 3.04
N LYS A 233 -1.00 18.76 2.60
CA LYS A 233 -0.99 19.71 1.47
C LYS A 233 -1.13 18.95 0.15
N VAL A 234 -2.08 19.35 -0.67
CA VAL A 234 -2.28 18.81 -2.02
C VAL A 234 -1.63 19.75 -3.04
N SER A 235 -0.93 19.21 -4.05
CA SER A 235 -0.30 19.98 -5.13
C SER A 235 -0.79 19.52 -6.49
N ASP A 236 -0.91 20.42 -7.46
CA ASP A 236 -1.30 20.04 -8.82
C ASP A 236 -0.11 19.56 -9.66
N LEU A 237 -0.36 18.68 -10.64
CA LEU A 237 0.63 18.15 -11.57
C LEU A 237 0.01 17.97 -12.97
N SER A 238 0.59 18.62 -13.97
CA SER A 238 0.18 18.45 -15.38
C SER A 238 1.16 17.57 -16.13
N LEU A 239 0.64 16.62 -16.91
CA LEU A 239 1.42 15.74 -17.79
C LEU A 239 0.86 15.81 -19.21
N LYS A 240 1.76 15.71 -20.19
CA LYS A 240 1.41 15.64 -21.61
C LYS A 240 2.05 14.41 -22.24
N TYR A 241 1.25 13.66 -22.98
CA TYR A 241 1.65 12.44 -23.68
C TYR A 241 1.17 12.45 -25.13
N PHE A 242 1.84 11.65 -25.96
CA PHE A 242 1.52 11.42 -27.35
C PHE A 242 1.35 9.92 -27.59
N PHE A 243 0.13 9.48 -27.87
CA PHE A 243 -0.15 8.11 -28.28
C PHE A 243 0.13 7.97 -29.77
N VAL A 244 1.41 7.74 -30.09
CA VAL A 244 1.92 7.58 -31.46
C VAL A 244 1.59 6.17 -31.95
N LYS A 245 0.79 6.05 -33.00
CA LYS A 245 0.38 4.77 -33.58
C LYS A 245 0.64 4.67 -35.09
N PHE A 246 0.92 3.45 -35.52
CA PHE A 246 0.95 3.02 -36.92
C PHE A 246 0.12 1.73 -37.02
N LYS A 247 -1.01 1.77 -37.75
CA LYS A 247 -1.99 0.67 -37.79
C LYS A 247 -2.40 0.23 -36.38
N ASN A 248 -2.16 -1.03 -36.02
CA ASN A 248 -2.52 -1.63 -34.73
C ASN A 248 -1.39 -1.56 -33.69
N GLN A 249 -0.25 -0.93 -34.03
CA GLN A 249 0.90 -0.81 -33.15
C GLN A 249 1.06 0.61 -32.63
N PHE A 250 1.64 0.74 -31.44
CA PHE A 250 1.92 2.02 -30.80
C PHE A 250 3.22 1.99 -29.99
N LEU A 251 3.73 3.18 -29.68
CA LEU A 251 4.99 3.34 -28.96
C LEU A 251 4.79 3.41 -27.46
N ILE A 252 5.62 2.66 -26.74
CA ILE A 252 5.66 2.65 -25.28
C ILE A 252 7.11 2.70 -24.80
N LYS A 253 7.33 3.23 -23.59
CA LYS A 253 8.63 3.21 -22.92
C LYS A 253 8.47 2.96 -21.44
N GLN A 254 9.40 2.22 -20.85
CA GLN A 254 9.43 2.05 -19.41
C GLN A 254 10.04 3.29 -18.75
N ARG A 255 9.36 3.84 -17.74
CA ARG A 255 9.87 4.95 -16.95
C ARG A 255 11.09 4.53 -16.15
N GLY A 256 11.97 5.50 -15.91
CA GLY A 256 13.10 5.35 -14.99
C GLY A 256 12.68 5.22 -13.51
N ASN A 257 13.67 5.42 -12.63
CA ASN A 257 13.51 5.32 -11.17
C ASN A 257 13.02 6.60 -10.50
N ASP A 258 12.80 7.65 -11.28
CA ASP A 258 12.50 8.98 -10.78
C ASP A 258 11.03 9.33 -11.00
N PHE A 259 10.55 10.28 -10.20
CA PHE A 259 9.20 10.82 -10.27
C PHE A 259 8.08 9.80 -9.93
N ILE A 260 6.83 10.10 -10.31
CA ILE A 260 5.69 9.20 -10.12
C ILE A 260 5.75 8.02 -11.11
N TRP A 261 5.04 6.93 -10.78
CA TRP A 261 4.87 5.77 -11.67
C TRP A 261 6.20 5.13 -12.11
N LYS A 262 7.19 5.13 -11.22
CA LYS A 262 8.50 4.50 -11.40
C LYS A 262 8.35 3.11 -12.00
N LYS A 263 9.17 2.80 -13.00
CA LYS A 263 9.22 1.50 -13.70
C LYS A 263 7.93 1.09 -14.44
N LEU A 264 6.89 1.92 -14.45
CA LEU A 264 5.71 1.66 -15.28
C LEU A 264 5.94 2.11 -16.72
N TYR A 265 5.20 1.51 -17.63
CA TYR A 265 5.21 1.91 -19.04
C TYR A 265 4.36 3.15 -19.27
N GLU A 266 4.79 3.97 -20.21
CA GLU A 266 4.14 5.21 -20.62
C GLU A 266 4.22 5.42 -22.13
N PHE A 267 3.49 6.42 -22.62
CA PHE A 267 3.54 6.87 -24.01
C PHE A 267 4.64 7.93 -24.18
N PRO A 268 5.09 8.20 -25.42
CA PRO A 268 5.99 9.32 -25.71
C PRO A 268 5.56 10.64 -25.07
N ILE A 269 6.51 11.39 -24.53
CA ILE A 269 6.29 12.73 -23.94
C ILE A 269 6.55 13.88 -24.92
N SER A 270 7.09 13.56 -26.09
CA SER A 270 7.39 14.49 -27.17
C SER A 270 7.31 13.80 -28.52
N ILE A 271 7.02 14.57 -29.56
CA ILE A 271 7.03 14.14 -30.95
C ILE A 271 7.82 15.16 -31.80
N PRO A 272 8.26 14.80 -33.02
CA PRO A 272 8.81 15.75 -33.97
C PRO A 272 7.79 16.87 -34.28
N GLU A 273 8.26 18.10 -34.49
CA GLU A 273 7.37 19.24 -34.74
C GLU A 273 6.46 19.04 -35.97
N ASN A 274 6.98 18.41 -37.03
CA ASN A 274 6.21 18.10 -38.24
C ASN A 274 5.06 17.11 -37.99
N TRP A 275 5.11 16.32 -36.91
CA TRP A 275 4.04 15.39 -36.55
C TRP A 275 2.88 16.03 -35.80
N THR A 276 2.96 17.32 -35.47
CA THR A 276 1.82 18.06 -34.88
C THR A 276 0.61 18.06 -35.80
N ASN A 277 0.81 18.05 -37.12
CA ASN A 277 -0.25 17.93 -38.13
C ASN A 277 -0.88 16.52 -38.20
N TYR A 278 -0.23 15.51 -37.61
CA TYR A 278 -0.75 14.13 -37.54
C TYR A 278 -1.54 13.85 -36.25
N ILE A 279 -1.78 14.88 -35.43
CA ILE A 279 -2.64 14.75 -34.24
C ILE A 279 -4.09 14.70 -34.70
N VAL A 280 -4.74 13.55 -34.49
CA VAL A 280 -6.14 13.32 -34.88
C VAL A 280 -7.13 13.50 -33.73
N ASN A 281 -6.65 13.43 -32.49
CA ASN A 281 -7.49 13.51 -31.30
C ASN A 281 -6.67 13.99 -30.09
N SER A 282 -7.31 14.68 -29.16
CA SER A 282 -6.73 15.08 -27.87
C SER A 282 -7.72 14.81 -26.74
N LYS A 283 -7.25 14.19 -25.66
CA LYS A 283 -8.06 13.85 -24.49
C LYS A 283 -7.39 14.33 -23.22
N ILE A 284 -8.15 15.06 -22.40
CA ILE A 284 -7.72 15.49 -21.06
C ILE A 284 -8.37 14.59 -20.02
N ILE A 285 -7.56 14.02 -19.14
CA ILE A 285 -7.96 13.13 -18.05
C ILE A 285 -7.56 13.79 -16.73
N SER A 286 -8.54 14.02 -15.86
CA SER A 286 -8.29 14.38 -14.47
C SER A 286 -8.13 13.11 -13.64
N HIS A 287 -7.06 13.02 -12.85
CA HIS A 287 -6.79 11.89 -11.97
C HIS A 287 -6.35 12.41 -10.60
N LYS A 288 -6.92 11.87 -9.52
CA LYS A 288 -6.61 12.32 -8.16
C LYS A 288 -5.79 11.26 -7.43
N LEU A 289 -4.65 11.69 -6.90
CA LEU A 289 -3.83 10.96 -5.94
C LEU A 289 -4.01 11.58 -4.55
N THR A 290 -3.67 10.84 -3.50
CA THR A 290 -3.77 11.28 -2.09
C THR A 290 -3.13 12.66 -1.83
N HIS A 291 -2.04 12.98 -2.53
CA HIS A 291 -1.28 14.21 -2.36
C HIS A 291 -1.23 15.09 -3.61
N LYS A 292 -1.83 14.66 -4.72
CA LYS A 292 -1.74 15.36 -6.00
C LYS A 292 -3.03 15.33 -6.79
N ASN A 293 -3.43 16.48 -7.36
CA ASN A 293 -4.40 16.48 -8.45
C ASN A 293 -3.62 16.46 -9.77
N MET A 294 -3.89 15.49 -10.62
CA MET A 294 -3.24 15.34 -11.90
C MET A 294 -4.17 15.70 -13.05
N THR A 295 -3.64 16.42 -14.02
CA THR A 295 -4.24 16.66 -15.32
C THR A 295 -3.34 16.04 -16.38
N ILE A 296 -3.86 15.10 -17.16
CA ILE A 296 -3.12 14.35 -18.16
C ILE A 296 -3.71 14.65 -19.53
N GLU A 297 -2.95 15.29 -20.40
CA GLU A 297 -3.29 15.50 -21.80
C GLU A 297 -2.67 14.37 -22.64
N ILE A 298 -3.48 13.68 -23.44
CA ILE A 298 -3.01 12.62 -24.35
C ILE A 298 -3.45 12.97 -25.76
N ASN A 299 -2.48 13.17 -26.65
CA ASN A 299 -2.70 13.46 -28.07
C ASN A 299 -2.47 12.18 -28.89
N THR A 300 -3.46 11.73 -29.63
CA THR A 300 -3.30 10.59 -30.56
C THR A 300 -2.67 11.08 -31.85
N VAL A 301 -1.54 10.47 -32.23
CA VAL A 301 -0.78 10.80 -33.43
C VAL A 301 -0.82 9.60 -34.37
N GLU A 302 -1.35 9.78 -35.57
CA GLU A 302 -1.40 8.71 -36.59
C GLU A 302 -0.31 8.92 -37.63
N VAL A 303 0.72 8.09 -37.58
CA VAL A 303 1.83 8.15 -38.54
C VAL A 303 1.48 7.27 -39.75
N GLU A 304 1.62 7.81 -40.96
CA GLU A 304 1.34 7.07 -42.20
C GLU A 304 2.53 6.23 -42.68
N SER A 305 3.76 6.71 -42.44
CA SER A 305 4.99 6.06 -42.86
C SER A 305 5.52 5.10 -41.80
N LYS A 306 5.52 3.80 -42.14
CA LYS A 306 6.13 2.76 -41.28
C LYS A 306 7.60 3.06 -40.98
N SER A 307 8.35 3.50 -41.98
CA SER A 307 9.78 3.81 -41.85
C SER A 307 10.03 4.95 -40.86
N GLU A 308 9.20 6.00 -40.89
CA GLU A 308 9.33 7.11 -39.93
C GLU A 308 8.99 6.67 -38.51
N PHE A 309 7.92 5.88 -38.36
CA PHE A 309 7.50 5.32 -37.08
C PHE A 309 8.60 4.45 -36.45
N GLU A 310 9.17 3.51 -37.20
CA GLU A 310 10.25 2.64 -36.73
C GLU A 310 11.55 3.41 -36.43
N THR A 311 11.90 4.38 -37.28
CA THR A 311 13.08 5.23 -37.06
C THR A 311 12.94 6.07 -35.81
N PHE A 312 11.77 6.67 -35.58
CA PHE A 312 11.49 7.45 -34.37
C PHE A 312 11.51 6.57 -33.11
N ALA A 313 10.95 5.36 -33.20
CA ALA A 313 10.98 4.39 -32.10
C ALA A 313 12.42 4.03 -31.72
N LEU A 314 13.24 3.64 -32.69
CA LEU A 314 14.63 3.25 -32.47
C LEU A 314 15.47 4.41 -31.92
N LYS A 315 15.36 5.61 -32.53
CA LYS A 315 16.15 6.79 -32.13
C LYS A 315 15.91 7.22 -30.67
N ASN A 316 14.71 7.00 -30.17
CA ASN A 316 14.30 7.45 -28.83
C ASN A 316 14.13 6.29 -27.84
N ASP A 317 14.52 5.08 -28.23
CA ASP A 317 14.46 3.89 -27.39
C ASP A 317 13.01 3.63 -26.89
N TYR A 318 12.06 3.66 -27.83
CA TYR A 318 10.69 3.20 -27.62
C TYR A 318 10.52 1.76 -28.07
N THR A 319 9.75 0.99 -27.33
CA THR A 319 9.25 -0.31 -27.75
C THR A 319 8.01 -0.13 -28.60
N ILE A 320 7.95 -0.82 -29.74
CA ILE A 320 6.75 -0.95 -30.56
C ILE A 320 5.92 -2.10 -29.99
N ALA A 321 4.69 -1.82 -29.58
CA ALA A 321 3.78 -2.80 -28.99
C ALA A 321 2.40 -2.78 -29.68
N ASP A 322 1.76 -3.93 -29.77
CA ASP A 322 0.32 -4.04 -29.98
C ASP A 322 -0.44 -4.17 -28.64
N ASP A 323 -1.76 -4.39 -28.71
CA ASP A 323 -2.59 -4.54 -27.51
C ASP A 323 -2.21 -5.75 -26.65
N SER A 324 -1.89 -6.88 -27.28
CA SER A 324 -1.51 -8.10 -26.55
C SER A 324 -0.20 -7.88 -25.80
N GLN A 325 0.80 -7.30 -26.48
CA GLN A 325 2.10 -7.00 -25.89
C GLN A 325 1.98 -5.94 -24.78
N ALA A 326 1.08 -4.97 -24.91
CA ALA A 326 0.84 -3.96 -23.88
C ALA A 326 0.06 -4.49 -22.67
N GLU A 327 -0.68 -5.58 -22.80
CA GLU A 327 -1.36 -6.21 -21.66
C GLU A 327 -0.38 -6.88 -20.70
N GLU A 328 0.72 -7.41 -21.22
CA GLU A 328 1.86 -7.96 -20.47
C GLU A 328 2.72 -6.88 -19.78
N LYS A 329 2.43 -5.60 -20.04
CA LYS A 329 3.13 -4.46 -19.42
C LYS A 329 2.25 -3.76 -18.38
N SER A 330 2.91 -3.18 -17.38
CA SER A 330 2.26 -2.45 -16.30
C SER A 330 2.24 -0.95 -16.58
N PHE A 331 1.04 -0.43 -16.84
CA PHE A 331 0.78 0.99 -17.05
C PHE A 331 0.10 1.62 -15.83
N PRO A 332 0.25 2.94 -15.64
CA PRO A 332 -0.66 3.70 -14.79
C PRO A 332 -2.10 3.58 -15.26
N LYS A 333 -3.05 3.51 -14.32
CA LYS A 333 -4.47 3.29 -14.64
C LYS A 333 -5.05 4.27 -15.68
N PRO A 334 -4.72 5.58 -15.65
CA PRO A 334 -5.19 6.52 -16.68
C PRO A 334 -4.71 6.17 -18.09
N LEU A 335 -3.44 5.75 -18.25
CA LEU A 335 -2.88 5.38 -19.55
C LEU A 335 -3.40 4.02 -20.01
N GLU A 336 -3.54 3.06 -19.08
CA GLU A 336 -4.14 1.76 -19.36
C GLU A 336 -5.58 1.89 -19.87
N ASN A 337 -6.39 2.68 -19.16
CA ASN A 337 -7.77 2.94 -19.56
C ASN A 337 -7.85 3.66 -20.91
N PHE A 338 -6.90 4.56 -21.20
CA PHE A 338 -6.86 5.27 -22.46
C PHE A 338 -6.70 4.31 -23.64
N TYR A 339 -5.66 3.47 -23.64
CA TYR A 339 -5.42 2.60 -24.79
C TYR A 339 -6.49 1.50 -24.89
N LYS A 340 -6.96 0.92 -23.79
CA LYS A 340 -8.00 -0.14 -23.83
C LYS A 340 -9.35 0.37 -24.34
N LYS A 341 -9.69 1.64 -24.11
CA LYS A 341 -10.99 2.21 -24.50
C LYS A 341 -10.91 3.11 -25.73
N ARG A 342 -9.77 3.15 -26.44
CA ARG A 342 -9.55 4.10 -27.55
C ARG A 342 -10.49 3.90 -28.75
N ASN A 343 -11.03 2.69 -28.93
CA ASN A 343 -11.97 2.36 -30.00
C ASN A 343 -13.45 2.53 -29.58
N ILE A 344 -13.72 2.87 -28.32
CA ILE A 344 -15.06 3.16 -27.82
C ILE A 344 -15.23 4.67 -27.96
N SER A 345 -15.83 5.10 -29.06
CA SER A 345 -16.33 6.46 -29.20
C SER A 345 -17.43 6.67 -28.16
N GLU A 346 -17.14 7.29 -27.01
CA GLU A 346 -18.20 7.89 -26.21
C GLU A 346 -17.68 8.85 -25.13
N THR A 347 -18.21 10.07 -25.24
CA THR A 347 -18.66 10.93 -24.15
C THR A 347 -19.01 10.14 -22.88
N GLY A 348 -18.17 10.20 -21.86
CA GLY A 348 -18.49 9.57 -20.58
C GLY A 348 -17.43 9.85 -19.53
N LYS A 349 -17.82 10.61 -18.49
CA LYS A 349 -17.03 10.80 -17.28
C LYS A 349 -16.59 9.43 -16.73
N PHE A 350 -15.30 9.30 -16.44
CA PHE A 350 -14.77 8.13 -15.76
C PHE A 350 -15.33 8.06 -14.33
N PRO A 351 -15.83 6.90 -13.86
CA PRO A 351 -16.15 6.73 -12.45
C PRO A 351 -14.85 6.69 -11.63
N PHE A 352 -14.95 7.28 -10.43
CA PHE A 352 -13.88 7.58 -9.48
C PHE A 352 -13.20 6.34 -8.89
#